data_AF-A0A4D6L7I6-F1
#
_entry.id   AF-A0A4D6L7I6-F1
#
_cell.length_a   1.000
_cell.length_b   1.000
_cell.length_c   1.000
_cell.angle_alpha   90.00
_cell.angle_beta   90.00
_cell.angle_gamma   90.00
#
_symmetry.space_group_name_H-M   'P 1'
#
loop_
_entity.id
_entity.type
_entity.pdbx_description
1 polymer ?
#
loop_
_entity_poly.entity_id
_entity_poly.type
_entity_poly.pdbx_seq_one_letter_code
_entity_poly.pdbx_strand_id
1 'polypeptide(L)'
;MSSKMTKLFLLFLVLVSFTCLSFALPSAYSIHGRDKLDKFSSEEEVLQLFQVWQKEHGREYSNPEEKAKRFHIFQRNLRYINEMNAKRKSLTQHRLGLNKFADMSPEEFAETYLKQIEMPSNMESRKVQDDDDCQNLPESVDWREKGAVTEVRDQGECQSHWAFSVTGAIEGINKIVTGDLVTLSAQELVDCDPASHGCAGGFYFNAFGYVIDNGGIDTEENYPYTAKNGSCRVNANKVVSIDNLLVVDGTEEGLLCRVSKQPVSVSIDATGLQFYSGGVYGGDNCSKNSRSATLVCLIVGYGSVGGEEYWIVKNSWGKEWGENGYLLIKRNVSDEWPYGVCAINAAAGYPIKETGLGLVHLTGSDVKKIDTPKHMQGVYGGDNCSKNSRSATLVCLIVGYGSVGGEEYWIVKNSWGKEWGENGYLLIKRNVSDEWPYGVCAINAAAGYPIKEVSSSSPLLSADI
;
A
#
# COMPACT_ATOMS: atom_id res chain seq x y z
N MET A 1 42.43 61.17 59.95
CA MET A 1 42.85 60.22 58.90
C MET A 1 41.82 60.01 57.77
N SER A 2 40.84 60.91 57.57
CA SER A 2 39.74 60.71 56.60
C SER A 2 39.91 61.41 55.24
N SER A 3 41.00 62.14 54.99
CA SER A 3 41.21 62.90 53.74
C SER A 3 42.19 62.22 52.75
N LYS A 4 42.96 61.22 53.21
CA LYS A 4 43.94 60.52 52.36
C LYS A 4 43.35 59.30 51.63
N MET A 5 42.28 58.68 52.12
CA MET A 5 41.66 57.52 51.44
C MET A 5 40.75 57.92 50.27
N THR A 6 40.15 59.10 50.27
CA THR A 6 39.26 59.54 49.19
C THR A 6 40.02 59.93 47.92
N LYS A 7 41.27 60.40 48.06
CA LYS A 7 42.13 60.75 46.91
C LYS A 7 42.74 59.52 46.21
N LEU A 8 42.87 58.39 46.91
CA LEU A 8 43.42 57.15 46.35
C LEU A 8 42.38 56.37 45.53
N PHE A 9 41.10 56.50 45.88
CA PHE A 9 39.99 55.83 45.18
C PHE A 9 39.64 56.51 43.85
N LEU A 10 39.76 57.84 43.77
CA LEU A 10 39.56 58.61 42.53
C LEU A 10 40.69 58.42 41.52
N LEU A 11 41.92 58.12 41.95
CA LEU A 11 43.03 57.85 41.04
C LEU A 11 42.92 56.47 40.36
N PHE A 12 42.29 55.49 41.03
CA PHE A 12 42.12 54.14 40.48
C PHE A 12 41.04 54.08 39.40
N LEU A 13 39.97 54.88 39.53
CA LEU A 13 38.89 54.95 38.53
C LEU A 13 39.30 55.65 37.23
N VAL A 14 40.28 56.55 37.25
CA VAL A 14 40.81 57.23 36.04
C VAL A 14 41.82 56.36 35.27
N LEU A 15 42.46 55.39 35.94
CA LEU A 15 43.43 54.48 35.32
C LEU A 15 42.79 53.28 34.61
N VAL A 16 41.57 52.88 34.99
CA VAL A 16 40.84 51.78 34.33
C VAL A 16 40.03 52.26 33.11
N SER A 17 39.76 53.57 32.98
CA SER A 17 39.05 54.14 31.83
C SER A 17 39.95 54.47 30.63
N PHE A 18 41.26 54.31 30.73
CA PHE A 18 42.23 54.68 29.67
C PHE A 18 42.85 53.50 28.92
N THR A 19 42.47 52.26 29.21
CA THR A 19 42.88 51.08 28.41
C THR A 19 41.84 50.64 27.38
N CYS A 20 40.71 51.35 27.29
CA CYS A 20 39.78 51.27 26.17
C CYS A 20 39.92 52.51 25.30
N LEU A 21 40.93 52.60 24.43
CA LEU A 21 40.83 53.32 23.16
C LEU A 21 42.11 53.15 22.33
N SER A 22 41.92 52.63 21.12
CA SER A 22 42.80 52.74 19.96
C SER A 22 43.88 51.67 19.79
N PHE A 23 43.52 50.55 19.16
CA PHE A 23 44.14 50.14 17.89
C PHE A 23 43.10 49.36 17.07
N ALA A 24 42.64 49.99 15.98
CA ALA A 24 41.77 49.39 14.98
C ALA A 24 42.59 49.06 13.71
N LEU A 25 42.63 47.75 13.36
CA LEU A 25 42.50 47.08 12.04
C LEU A 25 43.46 47.46 10.87
N PRO A 26 43.64 46.62 9.80
CA PRO A 26 42.74 45.55 9.31
C PRO A 26 43.38 44.24 8.76
N SER A 27 42.60 43.16 8.70
CA SER A 27 42.41 42.35 7.47
C SER A 27 41.37 41.25 7.71
N ALA A 28 40.44 41.14 6.77
CA ALA A 28 39.29 40.26 6.71
C ALA A 28 39.62 38.78 6.94
N TYR A 29 38.81 38.11 7.78
CA TYR A 29 38.02 36.96 7.37
C TYR A 29 36.70 36.98 8.15
N SER A 30 35.61 37.15 7.41
CA SER A 30 34.24 37.03 7.87
C SER A 30 33.92 35.54 8.07
N ILE A 31 33.52 35.14 9.28
CA ILE A 31 32.50 34.11 9.46
C ILE A 31 31.47 34.68 10.44
N HIS A 32 30.51 35.39 9.86
CA HIS A 32 29.26 35.75 10.50
C HIS A 32 28.43 34.48 10.71
N GLY A 33 27.90 34.28 11.92
CA GLY A 33 26.71 33.47 12.16
C GLY A 33 26.91 32.12 12.86
N ARG A 34 27.14 32.14 14.18
CA ARG A 34 26.83 30.97 15.02
C ARG A 34 26.10 31.26 16.33
N ASP A 35 25.75 32.52 16.62
CA ASP A 35 25.15 32.93 17.91
C ASP A 35 23.61 32.97 17.95
N LYS A 36 22.92 32.14 17.15
CA LYS A 36 21.46 31.97 17.26
C LYS A 36 21.01 30.52 17.05
N LEU A 37 21.74 29.55 17.60
CA LEU A 37 21.36 28.14 17.53
C LEU A 37 21.18 27.43 18.88
N ASP A 38 21.13 28.16 20.00
CA ASP A 38 20.95 27.57 21.34
C ASP A 38 19.49 27.34 21.70
N LYS A 39 18.85 26.42 20.96
CA LYS A 39 17.70 25.67 21.49
C LYS A 39 17.99 24.16 21.56
N PHE A 40 19.26 23.80 21.56
CA PHE A 40 19.71 22.42 21.76
C PHE A 40 20.13 22.21 23.20
N SER A 41 19.76 21.04 23.71
CA SER A 41 20.52 20.27 24.69
C SER A 41 22.03 20.42 24.48
N SER A 42 22.84 20.48 25.54
CA SER A 42 24.29 20.61 25.36
C SER A 42 24.84 19.48 24.48
N GLU A 43 26.00 19.67 23.85
CA GLU A 43 26.60 18.63 22.97
C GLU A 43 26.72 17.28 23.69
N GLU A 44 26.96 17.31 25.01
CA GLU A 44 26.98 16.14 25.89
C GLU A 44 25.61 15.44 25.97
N GLU A 45 24.51 16.19 26.08
CA GLU A 45 23.15 15.61 26.14
C GLU A 45 22.77 14.96 24.81
N VAL A 46 23.15 15.55 23.68
CA VAL A 46 22.91 14.93 22.36
C VAL A 46 23.77 13.67 22.18
N LEU A 47 25.01 13.67 22.71
CA LEU A 47 25.85 12.47 22.73
C LEU A 47 25.25 11.35 23.57
N GLN A 48 24.69 11.66 24.75
CA GLN A 48 24.00 10.67 25.59
C GLN A 48 22.77 10.11 24.87
N LEU A 49 21.96 10.97 24.24
CA LEU A 49 20.80 10.55 23.45
C LEU A 49 21.21 9.61 22.29
N PHE A 50 22.29 9.95 21.58
CA PHE A 50 22.83 9.08 20.53
C PHE A 50 23.24 7.71 21.07
N GLN A 51 23.93 7.66 22.21
CA GLN A 51 24.35 6.39 22.83
C GLN A 51 23.15 5.52 23.26
N VAL A 52 22.09 6.13 23.77
CA VAL A 52 20.83 5.42 24.09
C VAL A 52 20.19 4.89 22.81
N TRP A 53 20.01 5.75 21.81
CA TRP A 53 19.44 5.38 20.51
C TRP A 53 20.23 4.25 19.84
N GLN A 54 21.56 4.30 19.88
CA GLN A 54 22.44 3.26 19.36
C GLN A 54 22.16 1.91 20.02
N LYS A 55 22.01 1.89 21.35
CA LYS A 55 21.74 0.68 22.12
C LYS A 55 20.34 0.13 21.80
N GLU A 56 19.35 0.99 21.70
CA GLU A 56 17.96 0.62 21.39
C GLU A 56 17.83 -0.02 19.99
N HIS A 57 18.59 0.48 19.01
CA HIS A 57 18.55 -0.01 17.62
C HIS A 57 19.68 -0.98 17.27
N GLY A 58 20.45 -1.45 18.26
CA GLY A 58 21.55 -2.40 18.05
C GLY A 58 22.63 -1.90 17.08
N ARG A 59 22.92 -0.60 17.06
CA ARG A 59 23.83 0.04 16.09
C ARG A 59 25.28 -0.07 16.53
N GLU A 60 26.07 -0.76 15.72
CA GLU A 60 27.52 -0.87 15.86
C GLU A 60 28.23 -0.22 14.66
N TYR A 61 29.40 0.37 14.90
CA TYR A 61 30.19 1.06 13.88
C TYR A 61 31.59 0.46 13.81
N SER A 62 32.11 0.34 12.60
CA SER A 62 33.36 -0.36 12.30
C SER A 62 34.61 0.30 12.90
N ASN A 63 34.59 1.63 13.05
CA ASN A 63 35.70 2.41 13.60
C ASN A 63 35.22 3.73 14.23
N PRO A 64 36.07 4.41 15.02
CA PRO A 64 35.75 5.69 15.66
C PRO A 64 35.37 6.80 14.66
N GLU A 65 35.98 6.83 13.48
CA GLU A 65 35.73 7.83 12.45
C GLU A 65 34.30 7.70 11.88
N GLU A 66 33.86 6.48 11.61
CA GLU A 66 32.48 6.19 11.18
C GLU A 66 31.50 6.53 12.29
N LYS A 67 31.81 6.19 13.56
CA LYS A 67 30.96 6.58 14.70
C LYS A 67 30.83 8.10 14.80
N ALA A 68 31.91 8.85 14.60
CA ALA A 68 31.89 10.31 14.62
C ALA A 68 31.07 10.88 13.45
N LYS A 69 31.20 10.31 12.23
CA LYS A 69 30.37 10.66 11.07
C LYS A 69 28.88 10.43 11.37
N ARG A 70 28.53 9.26 11.89
CA ARG A 70 27.15 8.86 12.23
C ARG A 70 26.55 9.74 13.31
N PHE A 71 27.33 10.07 14.33
CA PHE A 71 26.92 11.03 15.36
C PHE A 71 26.63 12.42 14.77
N HIS A 72 27.46 12.92 13.86
CA HIS A 72 27.23 14.21 13.21
C HIS A 72 25.95 14.20 12.35
N ILE A 73 25.70 13.12 11.62
CA ILE A 73 24.45 12.93 10.86
C ILE A 73 23.25 12.91 11.81
N PHE A 74 23.33 12.15 12.90
CA PHE A 74 22.30 12.07 13.93
C PHE A 74 21.97 13.44 14.54
N GLN A 75 22.99 14.24 14.88
CA GLN A 75 22.80 15.62 15.37
C GLN A 75 22.04 16.49 14.36
N ARG A 76 22.41 16.41 13.06
CA ARG A 76 21.75 17.15 12.00
C ARG A 76 20.29 16.73 11.82
N ASN A 77 20.02 15.43 11.87
CA ASN A 77 18.69 14.87 11.74
C ASN A 77 17.81 15.23 12.95
N LEU A 78 18.34 15.16 14.17
CA LEU A 78 17.65 15.60 15.39
C LEU A 78 17.25 17.07 15.30
N ARG A 79 18.14 17.94 14.80
CA ARG A 79 17.83 19.35 14.55
C ARG A 79 16.67 19.51 13.57
N TYR A 80 16.73 18.84 12.42
CA TYR A 80 15.66 18.86 11.43
C TYR A 80 14.33 18.41 12.02
N ILE A 81 14.32 17.29 12.75
CA ILE A 81 13.12 16.74 13.41
C ILE A 81 12.50 17.77 14.36
N ASN A 82 13.31 18.38 15.22
CA ASN A 82 12.85 19.39 16.18
C ASN A 82 12.29 20.64 15.49
N GLU A 83 12.98 21.14 14.45
CA GLU A 83 12.55 22.30 13.69
C GLU A 83 11.23 22.06 12.95
N MET A 84 11.05 20.88 12.34
CA MET A 84 9.82 20.52 11.65
C MET A 84 8.66 20.29 12.62
N ASN A 85 8.91 19.60 13.73
CA ASN A 85 7.90 19.40 14.76
C ASN A 85 7.42 20.71 15.39
N ALA A 86 8.29 21.71 15.53
CA ALA A 86 7.93 23.04 16.04
C ALA A 86 7.04 23.85 15.07
N LYS A 87 7.01 23.49 13.78
CA LYS A 87 6.17 24.14 12.75
C LYS A 87 4.78 23.52 12.60
N ARG A 88 4.49 22.43 13.32
CA ARG A 88 3.19 21.75 13.25
C ARG A 88 2.07 22.70 13.70
N LYS A 89 0.97 22.67 12.95
CA LYS A 89 -0.20 23.55 13.15
C LYS A 89 -1.32 22.88 13.94
N SER A 90 -1.31 21.55 14.03
CA SER A 90 -2.30 20.77 14.76
C SER A 90 -1.71 19.51 15.35
N LEU A 91 -2.44 18.89 16.27
CA LEU A 91 -2.08 17.59 16.86
C LEU A 91 -2.23 16.44 15.85
N THR A 92 -3.12 16.58 14.85
CA THR A 92 -3.38 15.59 13.80
C THR A 92 -2.33 15.61 12.68
N GLN A 93 -1.67 16.75 12.44
CA GLN A 93 -0.60 16.85 11.45
C GLN A 93 0.56 15.94 11.82
N HIS A 94 1.19 15.34 10.80
CA HIS A 94 2.32 14.44 10.99
C HIS A 94 3.42 15.01 11.89
N ARG A 95 4.13 14.10 12.56
CA ARG A 95 5.28 14.38 13.40
C ARG A 95 6.46 13.52 12.95
N LEU A 96 7.65 14.08 13.10
CA LEU A 96 8.90 13.38 12.84
C LEU A 96 9.50 12.83 14.14
N GLY A 97 10.27 11.77 14.05
CA GLY A 97 10.88 11.12 15.20
C GLY A 97 12.21 10.43 14.87
N LEU A 98 13.01 10.19 15.91
CA LEU A 98 14.23 9.41 15.81
C LEU A 98 13.86 7.92 15.68
N ASN A 99 13.82 7.42 14.45
CA ASN A 99 13.61 6.00 14.15
C ASN A 99 14.94 5.33 13.79
N LYS A 100 14.89 4.10 13.26
CA LYS A 100 16.08 3.34 12.87
C LYS A 100 16.97 4.02 11.83
N PHE A 101 16.49 5.04 11.10
CA PHE A 101 17.25 5.78 10.08
C PHE A 101 17.92 7.06 10.61
N ALA A 102 17.88 7.31 11.92
CA ALA A 102 18.33 8.59 12.49
C ALA A 102 19.83 8.90 12.26
N ASP A 103 20.68 7.90 12.00
CA ASP A 103 22.11 8.07 11.68
C ASP A 103 22.43 8.01 10.17
N MET A 104 21.42 8.04 9.30
CA MET A 104 21.58 8.07 7.84
C MET A 104 21.28 9.46 7.29
N SER A 105 22.07 9.89 6.30
CA SER A 105 21.73 11.12 5.56
C SER A 105 20.51 10.88 4.65
N PRO A 106 19.78 11.94 4.22
CA PRO A 106 18.72 11.80 3.23
C PRO A 106 19.20 11.15 1.93
N GLU A 107 20.44 11.42 1.52
CA GLU A 107 21.05 10.84 0.33
C GLU A 107 21.34 9.35 0.50
N GLU A 108 21.96 8.95 1.62
CA GLU A 108 22.19 7.54 1.96
C GLU A 108 20.87 6.77 2.07
N PHE A 109 19.84 7.39 2.68
CA PHE A 109 18.51 6.81 2.78
C PHE A 109 17.86 6.61 1.41
N ALA A 110 17.88 7.63 0.55
CA ALA A 110 17.31 7.55 -0.79
C ALA A 110 18.04 6.50 -1.64
N GLU A 111 19.37 6.46 -1.59
CA GLU A 111 20.16 5.47 -2.33
C GLU A 111 19.89 4.03 -1.87
N THR A 112 19.65 3.82 -0.58
CA THR A 112 19.47 2.48 -0.01
C THR A 112 18.03 1.97 -0.12
N TYR A 113 17.04 2.81 0.18
CA TYR A 113 15.65 2.37 0.39
C TYR A 113 14.67 2.78 -0.71
N LEU A 114 15.06 3.72 -1.56
CA LEU A 114 14.19 4.30 -2.58
C LEU A 114 14.67 3.95 -3.99
N LYS A 115 13.73 3.83 -4.92
CA LYS A 115 14.02 3.59 -6.33
C LYS A 115 13.03 4.33 -7.20
N GLN A 116 13.52 5.14 -8.14
CA GLN A 116 12.68 5.75 -9.17
C GLN A 116 11.87 4.64 -9.88
N ILE A 117 10.55 4.73 -9.80
CA ILE A 117 9.67 3.72 -10.39
C ILE A 117 9.45 4.06 -11.87
N GLU A 118 9.76 3.10 -12.73
CA GLU A 118 9.46 3.16 -14.16
C GLU A 118 8.11 2.49 -14.42
N MET A 119 7.15 3.26 -14.92
CA MET A 119 5.80 2.77 -15.22
C MET A 119 5.80 2.00 -16.55
N PRO A 120 5.35 0.74 -16.58
CA PRO A 120 5.21 -0.02 -17.82
C PRO A 120 4.25 0.65 -18.80
N SER A 121 4.61 0.72 -20.08
CA SER A 121 3.81 1.37 -21.12
C SER A 121 2.45 0.69 -21.38
N ASN A 122 2.35 -0.61 -21.09
CA ASN A 122 1.11 -1.39 -21.23
C ASN A 122 0.14 -1.21 -20.04
N MET A 123 0.53 -0.52 -18.96
CA MET A 123 -0.31 -0.31 -17.78
C MET A 123 -1.62 0.41 -18.12
N GLU A 124 -1.57 1.37 -19.05
CA GLU A 124 -2.76 2.13 -19.50
C GLU A 124 -3.86 1.22 -20.06
N SER A 125 -3.49 0.12 -20.72
CA SER A 125 -4.47 -0.83 -21.29
C SER A 125 -5.23 -1.64 -20.23
N ARG A 126 -4.75 -1.63 -18.99
CA ARG A 126 -5.36 -2.31 -17.84
C ARG A 126 -6.08 -1.36 -16.90
N LYS A 127 -6.12 -0.06 -17.24
CA LYS A 127 -6.92 0.90 -16.48
C LYS A 127 -8.40 0.61 -16.69
N VAL A 128 -9.11 0.50 -15.59
CA VAL A 128 -10.54 0.33 -15.58
C VAL A 128 -11.15 1.43 -14.73
N GLN A 129 -12.27 1.97 -15.21
CA GLN A 129 -13.22 2.58 -14.31
C GLN A 129 -13.96 1.43 -13.64
N ASP A 130 -13.89 1.37 -12.32
CA ASP A 130 -14.55 0.33 -11.54
C ASP A 130 -16.06 0.41 -11.83
N ASP A 131 -16.65 -0.67 -12.33
CA ASP A 131 -18.08 -0.80 -12.56
C ASP A 131 -18.84 -1.27 -11.31
N ASP A 132 -18.10 -1.48 -10.22
CA ASP A 132 -18.64 -1.78 -8.90
C ASP A 132 -19.59 -0.69 -8.40
N ASP A 133 -20.60 -1.11 -7.64
CA ASP A 133 -21.45 -0.17 -6.91
C ASP A 133 -20.65 0.49 -5.78
N CYS A 134 -20.17 1.69 -6.09
CA CYS A 134 -19.47 2.59 -5.20
C CYS A 134 -20.42 3.61 -4.53
N GLN A 135 -21.74 3.42 -4.63
CA GLN A 135 -22.70 4.29 -3.94
C GLN A 135 -22.77 3.89 -2.46
N ASN A 136 -22.56 4.87 -1.57
CA ASN A 136 -22.59 4.70 -0.11
C ASN A 136 -21.45 3.81 0.45
N LEU A 137 -20.20 4.20 0.18
CA LEU A 137 -19.04 3.57 0.82
C LEU A 137 -19.03 3.83 2.34
N PRO A 138 -18.50 2.89 3.15
CA PRO A 138 -18.28 3.14 4.57
C PRO A 138 -17.41 4.37 4.81
N GLU A 139 -17.65 5.12 5.89
CA GLU A 139 -16.84 6.31 6.26
C GLU A 139 -15.36 5.96 6.54
N SER A 140 -15.12 4.74 7.04
CA SER A 140 -13.80 4.19 7.27
C SER A 140 -13.74 2.69 6.96
N VAL A 141 -12.58 2.24 6.54
CA VAL A 141 -12.26 0.82 6.35
C VAL A 141 -10.86 0.58 6.88
N ASP A 142 -10.69 -0.49 7.66
CA ASP A 142 -9.39 -1.00 8.06
C ASP A 142 -9.33 -2.51 7.84
N TRP A 143 -8.58 -2.95 6.84
CA TRP A 143 -8.44 -4.38 6.52
C TRP A 143 -7.66 -5.16 7.57
N ARG A 144 -6.93 -4.48 8.47
CA ARG A 144 -6.27 -5.11 9.62
C ARG A 144 -7.30 -5.65 10.59
N GLU A 145 -8.35 -4.87 10.88
CA GLU A 145 -9.45 -5.27 11.76
C GLU A 145 -10.28 -6.42 11.16
N LYS A 146 -10.33 -6.51 9.82
CA LYS A 146 -10.95 -7.62 9.08
C LYS A 146 -10.03 -8.85 8.92
N GLY A 147 -8.82 -8.81 9.48
CA GLY A 147 -7.86 -9.91 9.42
C GLY A 147 -7.32 -10.20 8.02
N ALA A 148 -7.36 -9.23 7.10
CA ALA A 148 -6.91 -9.34 5.70
C ALA A 148 -5.57 -8.64 5.45
N VAL A 149 -4.77 -8.47 6.50
CA VAL A 149 -3.44 -7.85 6.42
C VAL A 149 -2.50 -8.65 7.32
N THR A 150 -1.42 -9.18 6.75
CA THR A 150 -0.33 -9.83 7.50
C THR A 150 0.45 -8.81 8.31
N GLU A 151 1.38 -9.27 9.15
CA GLU A 151 2.23 -8.36 9.91
C GLU A 151 3.12 -7.48 9.02
N VAL A 152 3.55 -6.33 9.56
CA VAL A 152 4.57 -5.48 8.92
C VAL A 152 5.89 -6.23 8.87
N ARG A 153 6.53 -6.16 7.70
CA ARG A 153 7.82 -6.79 7.40
C ARG A 153 8.89 -5.74 7.12
N ASP A 154 10.14 -6.18 7.07
CA ASP A 154 11.30 -5.34 6.82
C ASP A 154 12.07 -5.83 5.59
N GLN A 155 12.19 -4.97 4.58
CA GLN A 155 12.94 -5.24 3.36
C GLN A 155 14.47 -5.18 3.57
N GLY A 156 14.93 -4.65 4.70
CA GLY A 156 16.35 -4.37 4.89
C GLY A 156 16.90 -3.43 3.82
N GLU A 157 18.15 -3.65 3.39
CA GLU A 157 18.83 -2.78 2.40
C GLU A 157 18.58 -3.21 0.95
N CYS A 158 17.61 -4.08 0.71
CA CYS A 158 17.18 -4.49 -0.63
C CYS A 158 15.99 -3.61 -1.07
N GLN A 159 16.02 -3.05 -2.29
CA GLN A 159 14.93 -2.22 -2.82
C GLN A 159 13.77 -3.08 -3.36
N SER A 160 13.27 -3.99 -2.52
CA SER A 160 12.20 -4.95 -2.86
C SER A 160 10.82 -4.55 -2.35
N HIS A 161 10.59 -3.27 -2.04
CA HIS A 161 9.29 -2.73 -1.61
C HIS A 161 8.13 -3.13 -2.55
N TRP A 162 8.42 -3.25 -3.85
CA TRP A 162 7.48 -3.75 -4.86
C TRP A 162 6.99 -5.17 -4.57
N ALA A 163 7.88 -6.08 -4.19
CA ALA A 163 7.54 -7.46 -3.86
C ALA A 163 6.70 -7.56 -2.57
N PHE A 164 7.01 -6.73 -1.57
CA PHE A 164 6.23 -6.65 -0.33
C PHE A 164 4.83 -6.08 -0.53
N SER A 165 4.68 -5.07 -1.39
CA SER A 165 3.36 -4.53 -1.74
C SER A 165 2.51 -5.58 -2.47
N VAL A 166 3.10 -6.29 -3.44
CA VAL A 166 2.41 -7.31 -4.24
C VAL A 166 1.97 -8.49 -3.39
N THR A 167 2.89 -9.06 -2.60
CA THR A 167 2.54 -10.13 -1.66
C THR A 167 1.43 -9.67 -0.73
N GLY A 168 1.56 -8.50 -0.08
CA GLY A 168 0.51 -7.97 0.79
C GLY A 168 -0.87 -7.80 0.13
N ALA A 169 -0.94 -7.39 -1.14
CA ALA A 169 -2.19 -7.31 -1.88
C ALA A 169 -2.79 -8.70 -2.17
N ILE A 170 -1.96 -9.68 -2.56
CA ILE A 170 -2.38 -11.06 -2.83
C ILE A 170 -2.86 -11.75 -1.54
N GLU A 171 -2.13 -11.58 -0.43
CA GLU A 171 -2.49 -12.07 0.89
C GLU A 171 -3.89 -11.57 1.30
N GLY A 172 -4.12 -10.26 1.13
CA GLY A 172 -5.39 -9.62 1.46
C GLY A 172 -6.55 -10.14 0.61
N ILE A 173 -6.41 -10.18 -0.71
CA ILE A 173 -7.49 -10.68 -1.57
C ILE A 173 -7.74 -12.18 -1.37
N ASN A 174 -6.70 -12.97 -1.10
CA ASN A 174 -6.86 -14.38 -0.77
C ASN A 174 -7.72 -14.54 0.49
N LYS A 175 -7.40 -13.80 1.56
CA LYS A 175 -8.20 -13.81 2.79
C LYS A 175 -9.66 -13.43 2.53
N ILE A 176 -9.90 -12.40 1.72
CA ILE A 176 -11.25 -11.93 1.40
C ILE A 176 -12.05 -12.99 0.66
N VAL A 177 -11.42 -13.69 -0.28
CA VAL A 177 -12.09 -14.66 -1.17
C VAL A 177 -12.23 -16.05 -0.55
N THR A 178 -11.20 -16.54 0.14
CA THR A 178 -11.14 -17.92 0.63
C THR A 178 -11.39 -18.02 2.14
N GLY A 179 -11.17 -16.94 2.87
CA GLY A 179 -11.14 -16.92 4.33
C GLY A 179 -9.77 -17.23 4.93
N ASP A 180 -8.75 -17.54 4.11
CA ASP A 180 -7.42 -17.94 4.58
C ASP A 180 -6.40 -16.82 4.38
N LEU A 181 -5.77 -16.39 5.48
CA LEU A 181 -4.65 -15.45 5.43
C LEU A 181 -3.37 -16.26 5.43
N VAL A 182 -2.65 -16.25 4.30
CA VAL A 182 -1.40 -17.00 4.11
C VAL A 182 -0.29 -15.98 3.92
N THR A 183 0.84 -16.10 4.60
CA THR A 183 1.99 -15.20 4.40
C THR A 183 2.84 -15.67 3.22
N LEU A 184 3.02 -14.81 2.22
CA LEU A 184 3.60 -15.15 0.92
C LEU A 184 5.07 -14.71 0.79
N SER A 185 5.81 -15.41 -0.07
CA SER A 185 7.24 -15.19 -0.26
C SER A 185 7.52 -13.94 -1.12
N ALA A 186 7.97 -12.86 -0.49
CA ALA A 186 8.53 -11.74 -1.23
C ALA A 186 9.85 -12.13 -1.94
N GLN A 187 10.57 -13.13 -1.43
CA GLN A 187 11.83 -13.58 -2.02
C GLN A 187 11.64 -14.29 -3.35
N GLU A 188 10.57 -15.07 -3.52
CA GLU A 188 10.27 -15.69 -4.81
C GLU A 188 10.13 -14.63 -5.90
N LEU A 189 9.41 -13.53 -5.62
CA LEU A 189 9.33 -12.40 -6.56
C LEU A 189 10.71 -11.81 -6.85
N VAL A 190 11.51 -11.55 -5.81
CA VAL A 190 12.88 -10.99 -5.95
C VAL A 190 13.77 -11.86 -6.82
N ASP A 191 13.65 -13.19 -6.69
CA ASP A 191 14.53 -14.15 -7.37
C ASP A 191 14.01 -14.56 -8.75
N CYS A 192 12.69 -14.54 -8.98
CA CYS A 192 12.06 -15.20 -10.11
C CYS A 192 11.31 -14.29 -11.09
N ASP A 193 10.87 -13.08 -10.72
CA ASP A 193 10.18 -12.18 -11.66
C ASP A 193 11.16 -11.66 -12.72
N PRO A 194 11.08 -12.12 -13.99
CA PRO A 194 12.05 -11.78 -15.02
C PRO A 194 11.88 -10.35 -15.54
N ALA A 195 10.76 -9.69 -15.26
CA ALA A 195 10.48 -8.32 -15.66
C ALA A 195 10.87 -7.30 -14.57
N SER A 196 11.28 -7.77 -13.40
CA SER A 196 11.83 -6.97 -12.30
C SER A 196 13.33 -7.22 -12.15
N HIS A 197 13.99 -6.41 -11.31
CA HIS A 197 15.45 -6.40 -11.17
C HIS A 197 15.87 -6.76 -9.73
N GLY A 198 15.07 -7.59 -9.05
CA GLY A 198 15.29 -7.99 -7.66
C GLY A 198 15.46 -6.80 -6.72
N CYS A 199 16.59 -6.75 -6.02
CA CYS A 199 16.96 -5.65 -5.12
C CYS A 199 17.35 -4.33 -5.82
N ALA A 200 17.43 -4.30 -7.16
CA ALA A 200 17.66 -3.07 -7.91
C ALA A 200 16.35 -2.38 -8.35
N GLY A 201 15.20 -2.92 -7.93
CA GLY A 201 13.87 -2.36 -8.15
C GLY A 201 12.95 -3.26 -8.97
N GLY A 202 11.68 -2.89 -8.96
CA GLY A 202 10.60 -3.58 -9.65
C GLY A 202 9.30 -2.80 -9.46
N PHE A 203 8.22 -3.31 -10.03
CA PHE A 203 6.92 -2.65 -9.99
C PHE A 203 5.79 -3.66 -9.83
N TYR A 204 4.71 -3.27 -9.14
CA TYR A 204 3.64 -4.21 -8.79
C TYR A 204 3.00 -4.87 -10.03
N PHE A 205 2.93 -4.14 -11.14
CA PHE A 205 2.30 -4.60 -12.38
C PHE A 205 3.01 -5.83 -12.95
N ASN A 206 4.34 -5.79 -13.01
CA ASN A 206 5.16 -6.89 -13.51
C ASN A 206 5.07 -8.10 -12.57
N ALA A 207 5.16 -7.84 -11.26
CA ALA A 207 5.13 -8.88 -10.25
C ALA A 207 3.78 -9.61 -10.15
N PHE A 208 2.64 -8.89 -10.27
CA PHE A 208 1.34 -9.55 -10.42
C PHE A 208 1.29 -10.40 -11.68
N GLY A 209 1.79 -9.88 -12.82
CA GLY A 209 1.91 -10.63 -14.06
C GLY A 209 2.70 -11.93 -13.89
N TYR A 210 3.84 -11.88 -13.21
CA TYR A 210 4.62 -13.07 -12.88
C TYR A 210 3.81 -14.09 -12.08
N VAL A 211 3.08 -13.68 -11.03
CA VAL A 211 2.29 -14.64 -10.22
C VAL A 211 1.18 -15.30 -11.04
N ILE A 212 0.54 -14.54 -11.94
CA ILE A 212 -0.47 -15.07 -12.87
C ILE A 212 0.17 -16.12 -13.79
N ASP A 213 1.26 -15.78 -14.46
CA ASP A 213 1.93 -16.66 -15.43
C ASP A 213 2.59 -17.87 -14.76
N ASN A 214 3.12 -17.69 -13.55
CA ASN A 214 3.68 -18.77 -12.74
C ASN A 214 2.59 -19.71 -12.22
N GLY A 215 1.32 -19.29 -12.19
CA GLY A 215 0.19 -20.04 -11.66
C GLY A 215 0.14 -20.08 -10.13
N GLY A 216 0.82 -19.14 -9.48
CA GLY A 216 0.84 -18.97 -8.04
C GLY A 216 2.18 -18.55 -7.48
N ILE A 217 2.24 -18.45 -6.15
CA ILE A 217 3.42 -18.03 -5.38
C ILE A 217 3.51 -18.86 -4.08
N ASP A 218 4.73 -19.09 -3.61
CA ASP A 218 5.04 -19.85 -2.41
C ASP A 218 4.82 -19.02 -1.14
N THR A 219 4.84 -19.72 -0.02
CA THR A 219 4.81 -19.16 1.32
C THR A 219 6.16 -18.60 1.74
N GLU A 220 6.13 -17.62 2.64
CA GLU A 220 7.34 -17.12 3.30
C GLU A 220 8.10 -18.22 4.04
N GLU A 221 7.40 -19.20 4.62
CA GLU A 221 8.03 -20.29 5.36
C GLU A 221 8.90 -21.19 4.47
N ASN A 222 8.43 -21.54 3.27
CA ASN A 222 9.16 -22.41 2.35
C ASN A 222 10.19 -21.65 1.50
N TYR A 223 9.95 -20.38 1.22
CA TYR A 223 10.88 -19.51 0.50
C TYR A 223 11.15 -18.22 1.29
N PRO A 224 11.99 -18.28 2.34
CA PRO A 224 12.21 -17.14 3.24
C PRO A 224 12.93 -15.97 2.58
N TYR A 225 12.60 -14.78 3.06
CA TYR A 225 13.27 -13.53 2.69
C TYR A 225 14.69 -13.43 3.22
N THR A 226 15.61 -13.02 2.36
CA THR A 226 17.05 -12.96 2.63
C THR A 226 17.66 -11.57 2.40
N ALA A 227 16.85 -10.58 2.03
CA ALA A 227 17.26 -9.19 1.76
C ALA A 227 18.39 -9.06 0.72
N LYS A 228 18.46 -9.97 -0.25
CA LYS A 228 19.41 -9.94 -1.36
C LYS A 228 18.86 -10.74 -2.55
N ASN A 229 19.47 -10.54 -3.72
CA ASN A 229 19.19 -11.38 -4.88
C ASN A 229 19.67 -12.82 -4.62
N GLY A 230 18.82 -13.77 -4.95
CA GLY A 230 19.11 -15.20 -5.01
C GLY A 230 18.96 -15.76 -6.41
N SER A 231 18.95 -17.09 -6.51
CA SER A 231 18.62 -17.80 -7.74
C SER A 231 17.20 -18.35 -7.64
N CYS A 232 16.40 -18.14 -8.68
CA CYS A 232 15.02 -18.63 -8.71
C CYS A 232 14.95 -20.15 -8.47
N ARG A 233 14.16 -20.57 -7.48
CA ARG A 233 13.91 -21.98 -7.17
C ARG A 233 12.85 -22.54 -8.12
N VAL A 234 13.28 -23.35 -9.10
CA VAL A 234 12.41 -23.91 -10.15
C VAL A 234 11.23 -24.75 -9.62
N ASN A 235 11.36 -25.33 -8.42
CA ASN A 235 10.33 -26.17 -7.79
C ASN A 235 9.67 -25.48 -6.58
N ALA A 236 9.55 -24.15 -6.60
CA ALA A 236 8.78 -23.41 -5.58
C ALA A 236 7.31 -23.88 -5.58
N ASN A 237 6.68 -23.89 -4.41
CA ASN A 237 5.28 -24.29 -4.30
C ASN A 237 4.36 -23.17 -4.81
N LYS A 238 3.21 -23.54 -5.38
CA LYS A 238 2.23 -22.58 -5.89
C LYS A 238 1.02 -22.56 -4.97
N VAL A 239 1.16 -21.89 -3.83
CA VAL A 239 0.20 -21.98 -2.71
C VAL A 239 -0.98 -21.06 -2.90
N VAL A 240 -0.75 -19.84 -3.40
CA VAL A 240 -1.81 -18.88 -3.72
C VAL A 240 -1.65 -18.39 -5.15
N SER A 241 -2.73 -18.42 -5.92
CA SER A 241 -2.82 -17.85 -7.27
C SER A 241 -3.75 -16.64 -7.32
N ILE A 242 -3.57 -15.83 -8.36
CA ILE A 242 -4.46 -14.73 -8.76
C ILE A 242 -4.78 -14.89 -10.25
N ASP A 243 -5.95 -14.42 -10.66
CA ASP A 243 -6.50 -14.70 -11.99
C ASP A 243 -6.24 -13.55 -12.96
N ASN A 244 -6.18 -12.32 -12.44
CA ASN A 244 -5.93 -11.14 -13.23
C ASN A 244 -5.33 -10.00 -12.40
N LEU A 245 -4.98 -8.90 -13.08
CA LEU A 245 -4.58 -7.64 -12.45
C LEU A 245 -5.28 -6.48 -13.17
N LEU A 246 -5.72 -5.49 -12.41
CA LEU A 246 -6.33 -4.27 -12.91
C LEU A 246 -5.66 -3.04 -12.28
N VAL A 247 -5.78 -1.91 -12.99
CA VAL A 247 -5.20 -0.63 -12.61
C VAL A 247 -6.34 0.35 -12.38
N VAL A 248 -6.27 1.10 -11.29
CA VAL A 248 -7.25 2.16 -11.00
C VAL A 248 -7.05 3.31 -12.01
N ASP A 249 -8.13 3.96 -12.42
CA ASP A 249 -8.11 5.05 -13.41
C ASP A 249 -7.33 6.30 -12.97
N GLY A 250 -6.93 6.36 -11.70
CA GLY A 250 -6.11 7.41 -11.09
C GLY A 250 -6.91 8.50 -10.39
N THR A 251 -8.23 8.32 -10.26
CA THR A 251 -9.11 9.21 -9.51
C THR A 251 -9.11 8.88 -8.01
N GLU A 252 -9.42 9.87 -7.18
CA GLU A 252 -9.60 9.68 -5.74
C GLU A 252 -10.77 8.74 -5.47
N GLU A 253 -11.87 8.91 -6.21
CA GLU A 253 -13.09 8.12 -6.09
C GLU A 253 -12.87 6.67 -6.49
N GLY A 254 -12.16 6.42 -7.60
CA GLY A 254 -11.79 5.08 -8.05
C GLY A 254 -10.90 4.37 -7.03
N LEU A 255 -9.92 5.08 -6.46
CA LEU A 255 -9.05 4.52 -5.43
C LEU A 255 -9.83 4.23 -4.13
N LEU A 256 -10.70 5.15 -3.71
CA LEU A 256 -11.55 4.98 -2.52
C LEU A 256 -12.48 3.78 -2.66
N CYS A 257 -13.14 3.68 -3.82
CA CYS A 257 -14.00 2.54 -4.10
C CYS A 257 -13.21 1.25 -4.00
N ARG A 258 -12.04 1.17 -4.65
CA ARG A 258 -11.28 -0.07 -4.64
C ARG A 258 -10.76 -0.45 -3.27
N VAL A 259 -10.22 0.52 -2.52
CA VAL A 259 -9.71 0.29 -1.15
C VAL A 259 -10.84 -0.16 -0.22
N SER A 260 -12.09 0.25 -0.46
CA SER A 260 -13.24 -0.23 0.31
C SER A 260 -13.53 -1.73 0.14
N LYS A 261 -13.03 -2.34 -0.95
CA LYS A 261 -13.24 -3.76 -1.32
C LYS A 261 -12.06 -4.66 -1.03
N GLN A 262 -10.82 -4.15 -1.10
CA GLN A 262 -9.60 -4.90 -0.75
C GLN A 262 -8.38 -3.99 -0.55
N PRO A 263 -7.25 -4.51 -0.04
CA PRO A 263 -5.97 -3.81 -0.10
C PRO A 263 -5.48 -3.56 -1.55
N VAL A 264 -4.84 -2.41 -1.77
CA VAL A 264 -4.42 -1.93 -3.10
C VAL A 264 -2.95 -1.54 -3.09
N SER A 265 -2.18 -2.03 -4.07
CA SER A 265 -0.78 -1.62 -4.27
C SER A 265 -0.73 -0.24 -4.90
N VAL A 266 0.09 0.65 -4.34
CA VAL A 266 0.25 2.03 -4.82
C VAL A 266 1.71 2.42 -4.86
N SER A 267 2.05 3.36 -5.75
CA SER A 267 3.37 4.01 -5.74
C SER A 267 3.29 5.42 -5.14
N ILE A 268 4.27 5.80 -4.33
CA ILE A 268 4.35 7.15 -3.73
C ILE A 268 5.76 7.74 -3.87
N ASP A 269 5.85 9.07 -3.84
CA ASP A 269 7.09 9.78 -3.55
C ASP A 269 7.38 9.71 -2.03
N ALA A 270 8.37 8.91 -1.66
CA ALA A 270 8.75 8.68 -0.28
C ALA A 270 9.99 9.46 0.18
N THR A 271 10.50 10.40 -0.63
CA THR A 271 11.70 11.19 -0.30
C THR A 271 11.56 11.94 1.03
N GLY A 272 10.36 12.39 1.37
CA GLY A 272 10.04 13.10 2.60
C GLY A 272 9.73 12.23 3.83
N LEU A 273 9.82 10.90 3.72
CA LEU A 273 9.25 9.98 4.70
C LEU A 273 10.29 9.34 5.65
N GLN A 274 11.58 9.64 5.48
CA GLN A 274 12.68 9.05 6.28
C GLN A 274 12.38 9.05 7.79
N PHE A 275 11.92 10.18 8.34
CA PHE A 275 11.71 10.36 9.79
C PHE A 275 10.24 10.36 10.20
N TYR A 276 9.31 9.96 9.32
CA TYR A 276 7.90 9.89 9.70
C TYR A 276 7.72 8.98 10.92
N SER A 277 6.95 9.47 11.90
CA SER A 277 6.67 8.75 13.16
C SER A 277 5.20 8.77 13.57
N GLY A 278 4.34 9.42 12.78
CA GLY A 278 2.89 9.35 12.92
C GLY A 278 2.12 10.60 12.61
N GLY A 279 0.79 10.53 12.71
CA GLY A 279 -0.14 11.59 12.28
C GLY A 279 -0.32 11.65 10.76
N VAL A 280 -1.19 12.54 10.28
CA VAL A 280 -1.55 12.62 8.86
C VAL A 280 -0.49 13.40 8.08
N TYR A 281 0.16 12.72 7.13
CA TYR A 281 1.18 13.29 6.26
C TYR A 281 0.53 14.07 5.11
N GLY A 282 0.83 15.36 5.02
CA GLY A 282 0.24 16.29 4.06
C GLY A 282 1.05 16.52 2.79
N GLY A 283 2.23 15.89 2.65
CA GLY A 283 3.05 16.02 1.45
C GLY A 283 3.99 17.22 1.42
N ASP A 284 4.43 17.76 2.56
CA ASP A 284 5.25 18.98 2.62
C ASP A 284 6.56 18.89 1.79
N ASN A 285 7.07 17.69 1.54
CA ASN A 285 8.27 17.43 0.73
C ASN A 285 7.96 16.80 -0.64
N CYS A 286 6.69 16.64 -1.00
CA CYS A 286 6.26 16.02 -2.26
C CYS A 286 5.89 17.09 -3.29
N SER A 287 6.19 16.81 -4.56
CA SER A 287 5.78 17.69 -5.66
C SER A 287 4.29 17.53 -5.95
N LYS A 288 3.54 18.65 -5.90
CA LYS A 288 2.08 18.66 -6.08
C LYS A 288 1.59 18.12 -7.43
N ASN A 289 2.26 18.51 -8.52
CA ASN A 289 1.92 18.11 -9.88
C ASN A 289 3.02 17.21 -10.47
N SER A 290 3.24 16.06 -9.85
CA SER A 290 4.20 15.06 -10.31
C SER A 290 3.60 13.67 -10.19
N ARG A 291 3.90 12.81 -11.17
CA ARG A 291 3.62 11.36 -11.11
C ARG A 291 4.84 10.56 -10.65
N SER A 292 5.95 11.24 -10.34
CA SER A 292 7.18 10.58 -9.93
C SER A 292 6.96 9.88 -8.59
N ALA A 293 7.31 8.61 -8.53
CA ALA A 293 7.23 7.80 -7.33
C ALA A 293 8.55 7.06 -7.11
N THR A 294 8.86 6.81 -5.84
CA THR A 294 10.13 6.25 -5.40
C THR A 294 9.98 5.03 -4.48
N LEU A 295 8.74 4.69 -4.13
CA LEU A 295 8.40 3.57 -3.24
C LEU A 295 7.06 2.96 -3.66
N VAL A 296 6.93 1.64 -3.55
CA VAL A 296 5.66 0.92 -3.72
C VAL A 296 5.19 0.45 -2.35
N CYS A 297 3.99 0.81 -1.95
CA CYS A 297 3.38 0.45 -0.67
C CYS A 297 2.02 -0.21 -0.87
N LEU A 298 1.34 -0.54 0.22
CA LEU A 298 0.01 -1.14 0.20
C LEU A 298 -0.97 -0.27 0.99
N ILE A 299 -2.01 0.26 0.34
CA ILE A 299 -3.13 0.85 1.05
C ILE A 299 -3.97 -0.28 1.65
N VAL A 300 -4.19 -0.24 2.95
CA VAL A 300 -4.96 -1.24 3.71
C VAL A 300 -6.22 -0.66 4.34
N GLY A 301 -6.57 0.57 4.00
CA GLY A 301 -7.75 1.22 4.55
C GLY A 301 -7.74 2.73 4.38
N TYR A 302 -8.76 3.36 4.94
CA TYR A 302 -8.91 4.80 5.00
C TYR A 302 -9.77 5.19 6.20
N GLY A 303 -9.68 6.44 6.61
CA GLY A 303 -10.51 6.99 7.69
C GLY A 303 -10.41 8.49 7.77
N SER A 304 -10.84 9.04 8.90
CA SER A 304 -10.76 10.46 9.20
C SER A 304 -10.41 10.69 10.68
N VAL A 305 -9.71 11.79 10.96
CA VAL A 305 -9.38 12.22 12.33
C VAL A 305 -9.31 13.74 12.39
N GLY A 306 -10.10 14.35 13.27
CA GLY A 306 -10.12 15.80 13.44
C GLY A 306 -10.44 16.57 12.15
N GLY A 307 -11.32 16.02 11.30
CA GLY A 307 -11.70 16.60 10.01
C GLY A 307 -10.70 16.37 8.87
N GLU A 308 -9.59 15.68 9.12
CA GLU A 308 -8.61 15.30 8.11
C GLU A 308 -8.85 13.85 7.68
N GLU A 309 -9.14 13.65 6.40
CA GLU A 309 -9.28 12.32 5.82
C GLU A 309 -7.92 11.76 5.39
N TYR A 310 -7.72 10.44 5.54
CA TYR A 310 -6.45 9.81 5.21
C TYR A 310 -6.59 8.38 4.66
N TRP A 311 -5.57 7.97 3.91
CA TRP A 311 -5.26 6.58 3.58
C TRP A 311 -4.44 5.95 4.71
N ILE A 312 -4.69 4.67 5.01
CA ILE A 312 -3.85 3.84 5.89
C ILE A 312 -2.92 3.03 5.00
N VAL A 313 -1.62 3.29 5.07
CA VAL A 313 -0.61 2.70 4.17
C VAL A 313 0.33 1.82 4.97
N LYS A 314 0.42 0.55 4.61
CA LYS A 314 1.40 -0.42 5.13
C LYS A 314 2.72 -0.25 4.37
N ASN A 315 3.80 -0.06 5.12
CA ASN A 315 5.16 0.04 4.57
C ASN A 315 5.98 -1.25 4.83
N SER A 316 7.15 -1.35 4.20
CA SER A 316 8.08 -2.48 4.28
C SER A 316 9.40 -2.14 4.97
N TRP A 317 9.43 -1.11 5.83
CA TRP A 317 10.62 -0.71 6.59
C TRP A 317 10.62 -1.19 8.05
N GLY A 318 9.84 -2.22 8.36
CA GLY A 318 9.75 -2.77 9.71
C GLY A 318 8.88 -1.92 10.66
N LYS A 319 8.59 -2.50 11.83
CA LYS A 319 7.68 -1.93 12.85
C LYS A 319 8.26 -0.71 13.57
N GLU A 320 9.57 -0.53 13.53
CA GLU A 320 10.29 0.60 14.16
C GLU A 320 10.17 1.93 13.38
N TRP A 321 9.60 1.89 12.18
CA TRP A 321 9.33 3.08 11.38
C TRP A 321 7.84 3.44 11.39
N GLY A 322 7.52 4.75 11.37
CA GLY A 322 6.14 5.22 11.33
C GLY A 322 5.30 4.81 12.55
N GLU A 323 4.00 4.59 12.35
CA GLU A 323 3.10 4.10 13.39
C GLU A 323 3.03 2.58 13.32
N ASN A 324 3.99 1.91 13.95
CA ASN A 324 4.17 0.45 13.92
C ASN A 324 4.30 -0.10 12.49
N GLY A 325 4.99 0.61 11.60
CA GLY A 325 5.17 0.28 10.19
C GLY A 325 4.12 0.84 9.23
N TYR A 326 3.17 1.62 9.75
CA TYR A 326 2.12 2.25 8.95
C TYR A 326 2.34 3.77 8.82
N LEU A 327 1.74 4.31 7.76
CA LEU A 327 1.71 5.72 7.41
C LEU A 327 0.28 6.15 7.14
N LEU A 328 -0.09 7.31 7.66
CA LEU A 328 -1.33 7.99 7.28
C LEU A 328 -1.02 9.08 6.27
N ILE A 329 -1.54 8.97 5.05
CA ILE A 329 -1.39 10.00 4.00
C ILE A 329 -2.71 10.72 3.83
N LYS A 330 -2.70 12.06 3.81
CA LYS A 330 -3.90 12.86 3.59
C LYS A 330 -4.57 12.50 2.25
N ARG A 331 -5.87 12.27 2.30
CA ARG A 331 -6.74 12.01 1.13
C ARG A 331 -7.75 13.14 0.96
N ASN A 332 -8.53 13.09 -0.11
CA ASN A 332 -9.54 14.09 -0.48
C ASN A 332 -8.97 15.51 -0.47
N VAL A 333 -7.94 15.70 -1.28
CA VAL A 333 -7.18 16.94 -1.39
C VAL A 333 -7.69 17.80 -2.54
N SER A 334 -7.38 19.09 -2.50
CA SER A 334 -7.77 20.02 -3.56
C SER A 334 -7.09 19.67 -4.90
N ASP A 335 -7.64 20.22 -5.98
CA ASP A 335 -7.15 20.07 -7.37
C ASP A 335 -5.67 20.49 -7.57
N GLU A 336 -5.04 21.14 -6.59
CA GLU A 336 -3.60 21.37 -6.62
C GLU A 336 -2.79 20.07 -6.59
N TRP A 337 -3.39 18.97 -6.13
CA TRP A 337 -2.80 17.63 -6.06
C TRP A 337 -3.49 16.68 -7.06
N PRO A 338 -3.31 16.86 -8.38
CA PRO A 338 -4.02 16.07 -9.40
C PRO A 338 -3.72 14.57 -9.35
N TYR A 339 -2.70 14.14 -8.60
CA TYR A 339 -2.33 12.74 -8.41
C TYR A 339 -2.39 12.30 -6.94
N GLY A 340 -3.11 13.05 -6.11
CA GLY A 340 -3.10 12.87 -4.66
C GLY A 340 -1.77 13.28 -4.02
N VAL A 341 -1.73 13.25 -2.69
CA VAL A 341 -0.52 13.56 -1.93
C VAL A 341 0.58 12.55 -2.27
N CYS A 342 1.76 13.06 -2.65
CA CYS A 342 2.91 12.24 -3.03
C CYS A 342 2.63 11.25 -4.16
N ALA A 343 1.80 11.64 -5.13
CA ALA A 343 1.46 10.85 -6.31
C ALA A 343 0.73 9.52 -6.01
N ILE A 344 0.09 9.38 -4.84
CA ILE A 344 -0.53 8.13 -4.41
C ILE A 344 -1.64 7.62 -5.35
N ASN A 345 -2.33 8.53 -6.07
CA ASN A 345 -3.35 8.16 -7.05
C ASN A 345 -2.75 7.92 -8.45
N ALA A 346 -1.47 8.24 -8.69
CA ALA A 346 -0.87 8.19 -10.04
C ALA A 346 -0.77 6.77 -10.61
N ALA A 347 -0.47 5.80 -9.76
CA ALA A 347 -0.33 4.41 -10.16
C ALA A 347 -0.73 3.48 -9.01
N ALA A 348 -2.03 3.18 -8.99
CA ALA A 348 -2.63 2.22 -8.08
C ALA A 348 -3.11 1.00 -8.87
N GLY A 349 -2.87 -0.19 -8.35
CA GLY A 349 -3.28 -1.44 -8.98
C GLY A 349 -3.49 -2.55 -7.97
N TYR A 350 -4.23 -3.57 -8.39
CA TYR A 350 -4.67 -4.62 -7.50
C TYR A 350 -4.84 -5.95 -8.24
N PRO A 351 -4.63 -7.08 -7.54
CA PRO A 351 -4.92 -8.39 -8.09
C PRO A 351 -6.41 -8.70 -8.05
N ILE A 352 -6.86 -9.49 -9.01
CA ILE A 352 -8.17 -10.16 -9.02
C ILE A 352 -7.96 -11.60 -8.61
N LYS A 353 -8.77 -12.05 -7.67
CA LYS A 353 -8.94 -13.47 -7.37
C LYS A 353 -10.42 -13.81 -7.48
N GLU A 354 -10.75 -14.69 -8.40
CA GLU A 354 -12.08 -15.22 -8.53
C GLU A 354 -12.31 -16.27 -7.45
N THR A 355 -13.48 -16.22 -6.79
CA THR A 355 -13.97 -17.38 -6.07
C THR A 355 -14.00 -18.54 -7.06
N GLY A 356 -13.53 -19.74 -6.71
CA GLY A 356 -13.58 -20.92 -7.61
C GLY A 356 -14.97 -21.29 -8.17
N LEU A 357 -15.99 -20.52 -7.80
CA LEU A 357 -17.28 -20.33 -8.46
C LEU A 357 -17.20 -19.06 -9.33
N GLY A 358 -16.53 -19.13 -10.48
CA GLY A 358 -16.37 -17.97 -11.36
C GLY A 358 -17.73 -17.40 -11.75
N LEU A 359 -17.97 -16.13 -11.42
CA LEU A 359 -19.04 -15.36 -12.03
C LEU A 359 -18.49 -14.77 -13.32
N VAL A 360 -18.90 -15.29 -14.48
CA VAL A 360 -18.49 -14.80 -15.80
C VAL A 360 -19.46 -13.68 -16.19
N HIS A 361 -18.98 -12.44 -16.21
CA HIS A 361 -19.72 -11.31 -16.77
C HIS A 361 -19.32 -11.16 -18.25
N LEU A 362 -20.18 -11.60 -19.18
CA LEU A 362 -19.98 -11.32 -20.61
C LEU A 362 -20.55 -9.93 -20.92
N THR A 363 -19.74 -9.05 -21.50
CA THR A 363 -20.19 -7.71 -21.93
C THR A 363 -20.68 -7.75 -23.36
N GLY A 364 -21.57 -6.82 -23.75
CA GLY A 364 -22.23 -6.81 -25.06
C GLY A 364 -21.30 -6.76 -26.28
N SER A 365 -20.02 -6.44 -26.10
CA SER A 365 -18.99 -6.47 -27.15
C SER A 365 -18.40 -7.86 -27.43
N ASP A 366 -18.54 -8.81 -26.49
CA ASP A 366 -18.03 -10.18 -26.61
C ASP A 366 -18.96 -11.08 -27.45
N VAL A 367 -20.18 -10.61 -27.71
CA VAL A 367 -21.17 -11.25 -28.59
C VAL A 367 -20.90 -10.86 -30.04
N LYS A 368 -19.75 -11.26 -30.59
CA LYS A 368 -19.58 -11.29 -32.06
C LYS A 368 -19.93 -12.69 -32.57
N LYS A 369 -20.78 -12.73 -33.60
CA LYS A 369 -21.07 -13.94 -34.40
C LYS A 369 -19.76 -14.58 -34.85
N ILE A 370 -19.30 -15.59 -34.12
CA ILE A 370 -18.24 -16.49 -34.54
C ILE A 370 -18.95 -17.67 -35.21
N ASP A 371 -18.67 -17.83 -36.50
CA ASP A 371 -19.20 -18.90 -37.33
C ASP A 371 -18.47 -20.20 -36.99
N THR A 372 -18.98 -20.97 -36.02
CA THR A 372 -18.62 -22.38 -35.85
C THR A 372 -19.88 -23.23 -35.63
N PRO A 373 -20.01 -24.36 -36.35
CA PRO A 373 -21.20 -25.18 -36.30
C PRO A 373 -21.11 -26.17 -35.13
N LYS A 374 -21.96 -26.01 -34.11
CA LYS A 374 -22.88 -27.03 -33.58
C LYS A 374 -23.50 -26.62 -32.24
N HIS A 375 -24.77 -26.23 -32.36
CA HIS A 375 -25.87 -26.33 -31.40
C HIS A 375 -25.89 -25.33 -30.24
N MET A 376 -26.72 -24.30 -30.43
CA MET A 376 -27.16 -23.26 -29.48
C MET A 376 -26.24 -22.02 -29.42
N GLN A 377 -26.62 -21.00 -30.21
CA GLN A 377 -26.03 -19.65 -30.21
C GLN A 377 -27.12 -18.66 -29.79
N GLY A 378 -26.78 -17.66 -28.96
CA GLY A 378 -27.72 -16.66 -28.44
C GLY A 378 -28.57 -17.14 -27.26
N VAL A 379 -29.52 -16.29 -26.84
CA VAL A 379 -30.39 -16.53 -25.68
C VAL A 379 -31.42 -17.63 -25.98
N TYR A 380 -31.30 -18.75 -25.27
CA TYR A 380 -32.21 -19.88 -25.41
C TYR A 380 -33.53 -19.67 -24.65
N GLY A 381 -34.64 -19.70 -25.38
CA GLY A 381 -36.00 -19.48 -24.86
C GLY A 381 -36.75 -20.74 -24.40
N GLY A 382 -36.16 -21.93 -24.57
CA GLY A 382 -36.77 -23.17 -24.06
C GLY A 382 -37.68 -23.92 -25.03
N ASP A 383 -37.54 -23.75 -26.34
CA ASP A 383 -38.45 -24.32 -27.35
C ASP A 383 -38.64 -25.86 -27.25
N ASN A 384 -37.68 -26.58 -26.68
CA ASN A 384 -37.72 -28.03 -26.50
C ASN A 384 -37.95 -28.45 -25.03
N CYS A 385 -38.33 -27.52 -24.17
CA CYS A 385 -38.54 -27.75 -22.75
C CYS A 385 -40.02 -27.68 -22.38
N SER A 386 -40.42 -28.44 -21.36
CA SER A 386 -41.79 -28.43 -20.87
C SER A 386 -42.01 -27.29 -19.87
N LYS A 387 -42.90 -26.33 -20.18
CA LYS A 387 -43.16 -25.12 -19.38
C LYS A 387 -43.51 -25.36 -17.91
N ASN A 388 -44.25 -26.44 -17.63
CA ASN A 388 -44.77 -26.77 -16.30
C ASN A 388 -44.09 -27.97 -15.63
N SER A 389 -42.92 -28.37 -16.10
CA SER A 389 -42.19 -29.50 -15.53
C SER A 389 -41.13 -29.03 -14.53
N ARG A 390 -41.04 -29.73 -13.39
CA ARG A 390 -39.88 -29.64 -12.46
C ARG A 390 -38.81 -30.69 -12.79
N SER A 391 -39.02 -31.51 -13.80
CA SER A 391 -38.11 -32.60 -14.15
C SER A 391 -36.87 -32.03 -14.83
N ALA A 392 -35.73 -32.11 -14.15
CA ALA A 392 -34.42 -31.78 -14.69
C ALA A 392 -33.62 -33.07 -14.93
N THR A 393 -32.95 -33.16 -16.08
CA THR A 393 -32.10 -34.31 -16.46
C THR A 393 -30.61 -33.98 -16.42
N LEU A 394 -30.27 -32.71 -16.15
CA LEU A 394 -28.91 -32.18 -16.16
C LEU A 394 -28.70 -31.24 -14.97
N VAL A 395 -27.53 -31.37 -14.34
CA VAL A 395 -27.04 -30.41 -13.35
C VAL A 395 -26.08 -29.45 -14.06
N CYS A 396 -26.28 -28.15 -13.87
CA CYS A 396 -25.48 -27.10 -14.48
C CYS A 396 -25.14 -26.02 -13.45
N LEU A 397 -24.08 -25.27 -13.72
CA LEU A 397 -23.66 -24.16 -12.86
C LEU A 397 -24.09 -22.85 -13.49
N ILE A 398 -24.96 -22.10 -12.82
CA ILE A 398 -25.23 -20.70 -13.18
C ILE A 398 -24.04 -19.88 -12.69
N VAL A 399 -23.37 -19.21 -13.62
CA VAL A 399 -22.14 -18.43 -13.41
C VAL A 399 -22.37 -16.94 -13.66
N GLY A 400 -23.61 -16.48 -13.82
CA GLY A 400 -23.86 -15.05 -14.02
C GLY A 400 -25.16 -14.79 -14.73
N TYR A 401 -25.33 -13.53 -15.14
CA TYR A 401 -26.49 -13.07 -15.90
C TYR A 401 -26.09 -11.92 -16.81
N GLY A 402 -26.92 -11.64 -17.83
CA GLY A 402 -26.70 -10.55 -18.76
C GLY A 402 -27.99 -10.09 -19.44
N SER A 403 -27.84 -9.18 -20.39
CA SER A 403 -28.91 -8.71 -21.28
C SER A 403 -28.36 -8.39 -22.66
N VAL A 404 -29.07 -8.78 -23.72
CA VAL A 404 -28.72 -8.46 -25.12
C VAL A 404 -30.00 -8.17 -25.90
N GLY A 405 -30.07 -7.00 -26.54
CA GLY A 405 -31.23 -6.63 -27.35
C GLY A 405 -32.57 -6.59 -26.60
N GLY A 406 -32.54 -6.34 -25.28
CA GLY A 406 -33.73 -6.34 -24.41
C GLY A 406 -34.10 -7.71 -23.82
N GLU A 407 -33.39 -8.77 -24.20
CA GLU A 407 -33.57 -10.12 -23.67
C GLU A 407 -32.61 -10.36 -22.49
N GLU A 408 -33.17 -10.62 -21.31
CA GLU A 408 -32.41 -10.94 -20.11
C GLU A 408 -32.11 -12.45 -20.04
N TYR A 409 -30.89 -12.82 -19.65
CA TYR A 409 -30.48 -14.23 -19.57
C TYR A 409 -29.61 -14.56 -18.36
N TRP A 410 -29.62 -15.83 -17.96
CA TRP A 410 -28.63 -16.51 -17.13
C TRP A 410 -27.46 -16.99 -17.99
N ILE A 411 -26.25 -16.90 -17.45
CA ILE A 411 -25.04 -17.51 -18.04
C ILE A 411 -24.81 -18.83 -17.31
N VAL A 412 -24.82 -19.92 -18.06
CA VAL A 412 -24.77 -21.28 -17.53
C VAL A 412 -23.56 -22.00 -18.09
N LYS A 413 -22.64 -22.42 -17.23
CA LYS A 413 -21.46 -23.17 -17.63
C LYS A 413 -21.85 -24.61 -17.94
N ASN A 414 -21.43 -25.09 -19.12
CA ASN A 414 -21.68 -26.45 -19.55
C ASN A 414 -20.59 -27.43 -19.06
N SER A 415 -20.87 -28.72 -19.13
CA SER A 415 -19.94 -29.81 -18.77
C SER A 415 -19.35 -30.54 -19.98
N TRP A 416 -19.60 -30.07 -21.20
CA TRP A 416 -19.19 -30.69 -22.46
C TRP A 416 -17.93 -30.07 -23.08
N GLY A 417 -17.39 -29.03 -22.47
CA GLY A 417 -16.15 -28.37 -22.88
C GLY A 417 -16.36 -27.07 -23.64
N LYS A 418 -15.25 -26.38 -23.93
CA LYS A 418 -15.26 -25.03 -24.54
C LYS A 418 -15.77 -25.00 -25.97
N GLU A 419 -15.74 -26.16 -26.66
CA GLU A 419 -16.20 -26.32 -28.04
C GLU A 419 -17.73 -26.33 -28.19
N TRP A 420 -18.48 -26.27 -27.08
CA TRP A 420 -19.94 -26.33 -27.07
C TRP A 420 -20.56 -25.05 -26.51
N GLY A 421 -21.62 -24.54 -27.15
CA GLY A 421 -22.23 -23.24 -26.83
C GLY A 421 -21.31 -22.05 -27.14
N GLU A 422 -21.41 -20.99 -26.35
CA GLU A 422 -20.55 -19.81 -26.44
C GLU A 422 -19.33 -20.00 -25.55
N ASN A 423 -18.26 -20.61 -26.08
CA ASN A 423 -17.00 -20.89 -25.38
C ASN A 423 -17.17 -21.68 -24.05
N GLY A 424 -18.05 -22.67 -24.04
CA GLY A 424 -18.35 -23.46 -22.84
C GLY A 424 -19.56 -22.96 -22.03
N TYR A 425 -20.27 -21.94 -22.51
CA TYR A 425 -21.41 -21.34 -21.82
C TYR A 425 -22.70 -21.40 -22.64
N LEU A 426 -23.81 -21.41 -21.93
CA LEU A 426 -25.19 -21.36 -22.42
C LEU A 426 -25.85 -20.09 -21.89
N LEU A 427 -26.59 -19.40 -22.74
CA LEU A 427 -27.41 -18.26 -22.33
C LEU A 427 -28.86 -18.72 -22.24
N ILE A 428 -29.46 -18.72 -21.04
CA ILE A 428 -30.84 -19.19 -20.81
C ILE A 428 -31.72 -18.02 -20.40
N LYS A 429 -32.83 -17.78 -21.10
CA LYS A 429 -33.71 -16.63 -20.81
C LYS A 429 -34.15 -16.60 -19.34
N ARG A 430 -34.05 -15.44 -18.70
CA ARG A 430 -34.48 -15.20 -17.31
C ARG A 430 -35.66 -14.23 -17.26
N ASN A 431 -36.24 -14.05 -16.06
CA ASN A 431 -37.43 -13.22 -15.84
C ASN A 431 -38.66 -13.65 -16.67
N VAL A 432 -38.87 -14.96 -16.76
CA VAL A 432 -39.95 -15.60 -17.54
C VAL A 432 -41.05 -16.20 -16.64
N SER A 433 -41.16 -15.80 -15.38
CA SER A 433 -41.98 -16.46 -14.35
C SER A 433 -43.46 -16.61 -14.71
N ASP A 434 -44.00 -15.69 -15.50
CA ASP A 434 -45.41 -15.69 -15.90
C ASP A 434 -45.73 -16.82 -16.90
N GLU A 435 -44.75 -17.22 -17.71
CA GLU A 435 -44.87 -18.32 -18.69
C GLU A 435 -44.18 -19.61 -18.26
N TRP A 436 -43.15 -19.48 -17.42
CA TRP A 436 -42.26 -20.56 -16.98
C TRP A 436 -42.13 -20.51 -15.45
N PRO A 437 -43.04 -21.13 -14.69
CA PRO A 437 -43.06 -21.06 -13.22
C PRO A 437 -41.79 -21.62 -12.56
N TYR A 438 -41.01 -22.44 -13.27
CA TYR A 438 -39.73 -22.99 -12.81
C TYR A 438 -38.52 -22.48 -13.60
N GLY A 439 -38.69 -21.37 -14.33
CA GLY A 439 -37.72 -20.88 -15.30
C GLY A 439 -37.62 -21.75 -16.55
N VAL A 440 -36.94 -21.25 -17.58
CA VAL A 440 -36.72 -22.00 -18.82
C VAL A 440 -36.02 -23.33 -18.50
N CYS A 441 -36.56 -24.44 -19.01
CA CYS A 441 -36.03 -25.79 -18.78
C CYS A 441 -35.87 -26.18 -17.30
N ALA A 442 -36.75 -25.69 -16.43
CA ALA A 442 -36.74 -26.02 -15.00
C ALA A 442 -35.46 -25.55 -14.26
N ILE A 443 -34.76 -24.54 -14.79
CA ILE A 443 -33.51 -24.03 -14.23
C ILE A 443 -33.64 -23.55 -12.77
N ASN A 444 -34.83 -23.10 -12.35
CA ASN A 444 -35.11 -22.69 -10.96
C ASN A 444 -35.72 -23.80 -10.10
N ALA A 445 -35.98 -25.00 -10.65
CA ALA A 445 -36.75 -26.04 -9.95
C ALA A 445 -36.01 -26.62 -8.73
N ALA A 446 -34.68 -26.63 -8.75
CA ALA A 446 -33.82 -27.18 -7.70
C ALA A 446 -32.50 -26.39 -7.55
N ALA A 447 -32.56 -25.07 -7.71
CA ALA A 447 -31.39 -24.22 -7.55
C ALA A 447 -30.95 -24.17 -6.08
N GLY A 448 -29.66 -24.31 -5.84
CA GLY A 448 -29.04 -24.21 -4.52
C GLY A 448 -27.66 -23.58 -4.62
N TYR A 449 -27.22 -22.95 -3.54
CA TYR A 449 -25.88 -22.39 -3.42
C TYR A 449 -25.26 -22.86 -2.10
N PRO A 450 -23.94 -23.10 -2.05
CA PRO A 450 -23.29 -23.51 -0.82
C PRO A 450 -23.38 -22.40 0.23
N ILE A 451 -23.77 -22.77 1.45
CA ILE A 451 -23.75 -21.91 2.62
C ILE A 451 -22.68 -22.47 3.56
N LYS A 452 -21.69 -21.65 3.95
CA LYS A 452 -20.74 -22.02 5.01
C LYS A 452 -21.39 -21.66 6.35
N GLU A 453 -21.84 -22.66 7.10
CA GLU A 453 -22.26 -22.42 8.49
C GLU A 453 -21.04 -22.00 9.31
N VAL A 454 -21.08 -20.80 9.87
CA VAL A 454 -20.10 -20.34 10.86
C VAL A 454 -20.43 -21.07 12.15
N SER A 455 -19.68 -22.14 12.46
CA SER A 455 -19.84 -22.87 13.72
C SER A 455 -19.44 -21.97 14.89
N SER A 456 -20.43 -21.41 15.59
CA SER A 456 -20.26 -20.85 16.92
C SER A 456 -20.04 -21.98 17.91
N SER A 457 -18.78 -22.40 18.06
CA SER A 457 -18.37 -23.26 19.16
C SER A 457 -17.17 -22.66 19.88
N SER A 458 -17.45 -21.86 20.89
CA SER A 458 -16.73 -21.92 22.15
C SER A 458 -17.71 -21.64 23.30
N PRO A 459 -17.62 -22.39 24.40
CA PRO A 459 -18.74 -22.62 25.30
C PRO A 459 -18.80 -21.58 26.43
N LEU A 460 -20.05 -21.26 26.80
CA LEU A 460 -20.51 -20.91 28.15
C LEU A 460 -19.60 -19.99 28.98
N LEU A 461 -19.96 -18.72 29.01
CA LEU A 461 -20.01 -17.98 30.28
C LEU A 461 -21.42 -17.39 30.41
N SER A 462 -22.22 -18.09 31.22
CA SER A 462 -23.42 -17.56 31.85
C SER A 462 -23.06 -16.34 32.71
N ALA A 463 -23.78 -15.25 32.53
CA ALA A 463 -24.15 -14.38 33.63
C ALA A 463 -25.44 -13.66 33.24
N ASP A 464 -26.51 -14.04 33.93
CA ASP A 464 -27.71 -13.24 34.11
C ASP A 464 -27.34 -11.87 34.74
N ILE A 465 -27.96 -10.82 34.20
CA ILE A 465 -28.47 -9.54 34.75
C ILE A 465 -28.24 -8.41 33.74
#